data_AF-A0A1G0WH33-F1
#
_entry.id   AF-A0A1G0WH33-F1
#
_cell.length_a   1.000
_cell.length_b   1.000
_cell.length_c   1.000
_cell.angle_alpha   90.00
_cell.angle_beta   90.00
_cell.angle_gamma   90.00
#
_symmetry.space_group_name_H-M   'P 1'
#
loop_
_entity.id
_entity.type
_entity.pdbx_description
1 polymer ?
#
loop_
_entity_poly.entity_id
_entity_poly.type
_entity_poly.pdbx_seq_one_letter_code
_entity_poly.pdbx_strand_id
1 'polypeptide(L)' 'MTTKTLLNEIYTLPVSKRIFLVEKALESIRSEFPSKISLSDAASELVSEYKQNNELASFTSLDAEGFYETR' A
#
# COMPACT_ATOMS: atom_id res chain seq x y z
N MET A 1 16.60 -8.40 -28.29
CA MET A 1 15.25 -8.21 -28.85
C MET A 1 14.96 -6.73 -28.93
N THR A 2 14.40 -6.24 -30.03
CA THR A 2 13.96 -4.83 -30.13
C THR A 2 12.44 -4.77 -29.87
N THR A 3 11.94 -3.64 -29.38
CA THR A 3 10.49 -3.46 -29.11
C THR A 3 9.63 -3.77 -30.34
N LYS A 4 10.17 -3.49 -31.52
CA LYS A 4 9.52 -3.74 -32.80
C LYS A 4 9.39 -5.24 -33.13
N THR A 5 10.42 -6.05 -32.81
CA THR A 5 10.34 -7.50 -33.00
C THR A 5 9.34 -8.14 -32.04
N LEU A 6 9.30 -7.69 -30.79
CA LEU A 6 8.34 -8.17 -29.80
C LEU A 6 6.89 -7.86 -30.17
N LEU A 7 6.62 -6.63 -30.64
CA LEU A 7 5.27 -6.27 -31.10
C LEU A 7 4.81 -7.13 -32.28
N ASN A 8 5.70 -7.39 -33.23
CA ASN A 8 5.39 -8.28 -34.36
C ASN A 8 5.04 -9.69 -33.89
N GLU A 9 5.79 -10.25 -32.95
CA GLU A 9 5.48 -11.55 -32.34
C GLU A 9 4.12 -11.54 -31.64
N ILE A 10 3.79 -10.50 -30.86
CA ILE A 10 2.48 -10.36 -30.21
C ILE A 10 1.36 -10.29 -31.26
N TYR A 11 1.57 -9.62 -32.39
CA TYR A 11 0.58 -9.55 -33.47
C TYR A 11 0.30 -10.90 -34.13
N THR A 12 1.25 -11.84 -34.11
CA THR A 12 1.01 -13.20 -34.63
C THR A 12 0.08 -14.04 -33.75
N LEU A 13 -0.20 -13.60 -32.52
CA LEU A 13 -1.05 -14.34 -31.60
C LEU A 13 -2.54 -14.22 -31.95
N PRO A 14 -3.35 -15.26 -31.65
CA PRO A 14 -4.80 -15.17 -31.71
C PRO A 14 -5.35 -13.98 -30.93
N VAL A 15 -6.46 -13.41 -31.40
CA VAL A 15 -7.10 -12.22 -30.79
C VAL A 15 -7.34 -12.42 -29.28
N SER A 16 -7.80 -13.60 -28.87
CA SER A 16 -8.02 -13.93 -27.45
C SER A 16 -6.75 -13.79 -26.59
N LYS A 17 -5.60 -14.25 -27.10
CA LYS A 17 -4.31 -14.13 -26.39
C LYS A 17 -3.81 -12.69 -26.34
N ARG A 18 -4.06 -11.91 -27.40
CA ARG A 18 -3.73 -10.48 -27.43
C ARG A 18 -4.57 -9.70 -26.41
N ILE A 19 -5.86 -9.99 -26.30
CA ILE A 19 -6.74 -9.41 -25.28
C ILE A 19 -6.24 -9.74 -23.87
N PHE A 20 -5.88 -11.01 -23.62
CA PHE A 20 -5.32 -11.43 -22.33
C PHE A 20 -4.03 -10.68 -21.97
N LEU A 21 -3.14 -10.46 -22.93
CA LEU A 21 -1.93 -9.67 -22.73
C LEU A 21 -2.23 -8.22 -22.34
N VAL A 22 -3.23 -7.59 -22.99
CA VAL A 22 -3.67 -6.23 -22.66
C VAL A 22 -4.23 -6.17 -21.25
N GLU A 23 -5.04 -7.14 -20.84
CA GLU A 23 -5.57 -7.24 -19.48
C GLU A 23 -4.44 -7.34 -18.44
N LYS A 24 -3.47 -8.24 -18.66
CA LYS A 24 -2.31 -8.39 -17.76
C LYS A 24 -1.44 -7.15 -17.71
N ALA A 25 -1.26 -6.45 -18.83
CA ALA A 25 -0.55 -5.17 -18.86
C ALA A 25 -1.28 -4.11 -18.01
N LEU A 26 -2.61 -4.02 -18.12
CA LEU A 26 -3.41 -3.09 -17.32
C LEU A 26 -3.37 -3.44 -15.83
N GLU A 27 -3.38 -4.72 -15.47
CA GLU A 27 -3.26 -5.21 -14.08
C GLU A 27 -1.88 -4.85 -13.49
N SER A 28 -0.80 -5.03 -14.26
CA SER A 28 0.55 -4.61 -13.86
C SER A 28 0.62 -3.12 -13.58
N ILE A 29 0.12 -2.29 -14.51
CA ILE A 29 0.10 -0.84 -14.36
C ILE A 29 -0.68 -0.43 -13.11
N ARG A 30 -1.83 -1.08 -12.85
CA ARG A 30 -2.62 -0.84 -11.62
C ARG A 30 -1.88 -1.19 -10.34
N SER A 31 -1.01 -2.19 -10.38
CA SER A 31 -0.22 -2.64 -9.23
C SER A 31 1.01 -1.78 -8.98
N GLU A 32 1.49 -1.06 -10.00
CA GLU A 32 2.58 -0.08 -9.90
C GLU A 32 2.14 1.24 -9.26
N PHE A 33 0.85 1.58 -9.35
CA PHE A 33 0.32 2.64 -8.49
C PHE A 33 0.48 2.16 -7.05
N PRO A 34 1.14 2.94 -6.16
CA PRO A 34 1.18 2.57 -4.76
C PRO A 34 -0.25 2.38 -4.33
N SER A 35 -0.61 1.15 -3.93
CA SER A 35 -1.83 0.90 -3.21
C SER A 35 -1.87 1.98 -2.14
N LYS A 36 -2.85 2.89 -2.20
CA LYS A 36 -3.07 3.92 -1.18
C LYS A 36 -2.73 3.26 0.14
N ILE A 37 -1.72 3.77 0.86
CA ILE A 37 -1.22 3.20 2.12
C ILE A 37 -2.46 2.65 2.83
N SER A 38 -2.56 1.34 2.95
CA SER A 38 -3.81 0.77 3.41
C SER A 38 -4.02 1.31 4.82
N LEU A 39 -5.28 1.42 5.27
CA LEU A 39 -5.53 1.83 6.64
C LEU A 39 -4.75 0.95 7.63
N SER A 40 -4.51 -0.32 7.27
CA SER A 40 -3.68 -1.23 8.07
C SER A 40 -2.20 -0.87 8.09
N ASP A 41 -1.64 -0.45 6.95
CA ASP A 41 -0.24 -0.02 6.86
C ASP A 41 -0.03 1.26 7.68
N ALA A 42 -0.93 2.24 7.52
CA ALA A 42 -0.92 3.48 8.28
C ALA A 42 -1.08 3.23 9.79
N ALA A 43 -1.97 2.31 10.18
CA ALA A 43 -2.13 1.92 11.58
C ALA A 43 -0.87 1.23 12.12
N SER A 44 -0.22 0.38 11.33
CA SER A 44 1.01 -0.30 11.75
C SER A 44 2.17 0.66 11.97
N GLU A 45 2.30 1.67 11.09
CA GLU A 45 3.28 2.74 11.20
C GLU A 45 3.03 3.60 12.44
N LEU A 46 1.78 4.00 12.67
CA LEU A 46 1.37 4.76 13.85
C LEU A 46 1.65 4.00 15.17
N VAL A 47 1.38 2.69 15.21
CA VAL A 47 1.69 1.85 16.38
C VAL A 47 3.19 1.78 16.63
N SER A 48 4.01 1.70 15.58
CA SER A 48 5.48 1.70 15.71
C SER A 48 5.98 3.03 16.27
N GLU A 49 5.46 4.16 15.78
CA GLU A 49 5.76 5.51 16.26
C GLU A 49 5.38 5.68 17.75
N TYR A 50 4.16 5.28 18.14
CA TYR A 50 3.70 5.35 19.53
C TYR A 50 4.58 4.58 20.52
N LYS A 51 5.24 3.50 20.08
CA LYS A 51 6.14 2.70 20.93
C LYS A 51 7.52 3.31 21.12
N GLN A 52 7.99 4.09 20.14
CA GLN A 52 9.35 4.61 20.11
C GLN A 52 9.43 6.08 20.55
N ASN A 53 8.36 6.85 20.30
CA ASN A 53 8.33 8.28 20.59
C ASN A 53 7.54 8.57 21.88
N ASN A 54 8.28 8.84 22.96
CA ASN A 54 7.70 9.19 24.26
C ASN A 54 6.90 10.50 24.25
N GLU A 55 7.14 11.41 23.29
CA GLU A 55 6.32 12.63 23.15
C GLU A 55 4.88 12.28 22.74
N LEU A 56 4.69 11.27 21.88
CA LEU A 56 3.36 10.81 21.47
C LEU A 56 2.59 10.14 22.61
N ALA A 57 3.30 9.54 23.58
CA ALA A 57 2.71 8.90 24.76
C ALA A 57 2.60 9.83 26.00
N SER A 58 3.02 11.10 25.88
CA SER A 58 3.14 11.99 27.04
C SER A 58 1.81 12.20 27.77
N PHE A 59 0.69 12.26 27.05
CA PHE A 59 -0.65 12.42 27.63
C PHE A 59 -1.25 11.09 28.11
N THR A 60 -0.84 9.95 27.56
CA THR A 60 -1.32 8.63 28.01
C THR A 60 -0.89 8.32 29.44
N SER A 61 0.25 8.86 29.86
CA SER A 61 0.72 8.78 31.25
C SER A 61 -0.24 9.45 32.24
N LEU A 62 -0.92 10.52 31.81
CA LEU A 62 -1.85 11.29 32.64
C LEU A 62 -3.18 10.55 32.82
N ASP A 63 -3.61 9.76 31.82
CA ASP A 63 -4.81 8.92 31.94
C ASP A 63 -4.62 7.77 32.95
N ALA A 64 -3.37 7.37 33.22
CA ALA A 64 -3.01 6.37 34.21
C ALA A 64 -2.84 6.96 35.63
N GLU A 65 -2.76 8.28 35.77
CA GLU A 65 -2.82 8.91 37.09
C GLU A 65 -4.25 8.78 37.62
N GLY A 66 -4.38 8.16 38.79
CA GLY A 66 -5.67 8.01 39.46
C GLY A 66 -6.32 9.38 39.60
N PHE A 67 -7.39 9.60 38.85
CA PHE A 67 -8.15 10.84 38.87
C PHE A 67 -8.57 11.11 40.32
N TYR A 68 -7.95 12.10 40.96
CA TYR A 68 -8.39 12.55 42.28
C TYR A 68 -9.69 13.33 42.08
N GLU A 69 -10.81 12.62 41.97
CA GLU A 69 -12.10 13.23 42.24
C GLU A 69 -12.07 13.66 43.71
N THR A 70 -11.94 14.97 43.94
CA THR A 70 -12.18 15.59 45.24
C THR A 70 -13.58 15.20 45.70
N ARG A 71 -13.66 14.37 46.75
CA ARG A 71 -14.90 14.03 47.45
C ARG A 71 -15.52 15.25 48.13
#